data_AF-N8VFT3-F1
#
_entry.id   AF-N8VFT3-F1
#
_cell.length_a   1.000
_cell.length_b   1.000
_cell.length_c   1.000
_cell.angle_alpha   90.00
_cell.angle_beta   90.00
_cell.angle_gamma   90.00
#
_symmetry.space_group_name_H-M   'P 1'
#
loop_
_entity.id
_entity.type
_entity.pdbx_description
1 polymer ?
#
loop_
_entity_poly.entity_id
_entity_poly.type
_entity_poly.pdbx_seq_one_letter_code
_entity_poly.pdbx_strand_id
1 'polypeptide(L)'
;MTTVSIQGKTYGIYQFTGEVVDNNKQRETRVHGGGGATYNGTGGTAPVTSSTTIHDQFFLMDDNGQEHDVTLSNWNVTLRTGHRIQIIWVIPENKQEGPYVVVNNLNLKKFQRNDPVIGQLASDHYIKPFWAGVAGIIVISFMIKLILLPILGIIGAFIYTKKRNQVITELKAAVEKEMI
;
A
#
# COMPACT_ATOMS: atom_id res chain seq x y z
N MET A 1 12.49 9.38 -13.70
CA MET A 1 12.68 8.03 -13.11
C MET A 1 13.96 8.06 -12.31
N THR A 2 13.87 7.68 -11.04
CA THR A 2 15.02 7.56 -10.12
C THR A 2 15.05 6.15 -9.58
N THR A 3 16.22 5.53 -9.55
CA THR A 3 16.40 4.19 -9.01
C THR A 3 17.02 4.25 -7.62
N VAL A 4 16.45 3.54 -6.64
CA VAL A 4 16.98 3.45 -5.27
C VAL A 4 17.19 1.99 -4.87
N SER A 5 18.33 1.69 -4.24
CA SER A 5 18.60 0.39 -3.64
C SER A 5 18.30 0.44 -2.15
N ILE A 6 17.39 -0.41 -1.69
CA ILE A 6 16.92 -0.49 -0.30
C ILE A 6 17.14 -1.92 0.16
N GLN A 7 17.99 -2.12 1.17
CA GLN A 7 18.24 -3.44 1.79
C GLN A 7 18.57 -4.57 0.78
N GLY A 8 19.24 -4.24 -0.33
CA GLY A 8 19.65 -5.21 -1.37
C GLY A 8 18.59 -5.53 -2.43
N LYS A 9 17.46 -4.81 -2.48
CA LYS A 9 16.57 -4.80 -3.65
C LYS A 9 16.47 -3.41 -4.25
N THR A 10 16.30 -3.38 -5.56
CA THR A 10 16.18 -2.15 -6.31
C THR A 10 14.70 -1.75 -6.48
N TYR A 11 14.42 -0.47 -6.37
CA TYR A 11 13.10 0.13 -6.61
C TYR A 11 13.25 1.28 -7.60
N GLY A 12 12.46 1.25 -8.67
CA GLY A 12 12.27 2.38 -9.56
C GLY A 12 11.19 3.30 -9.00
N ILE A 13 11.54 4.54 -8.72
CA ILE A 13 10.61 5.61 -8.37
C ILE A 13 10.33 6.40 -9.65
N TYR A 14 9.06 6.43 -10.00
CA TYR A 14 8.57 7.13 -11.16
C TYR A 14 7.66 8.25 -10.70
N GLN A 15 7.69 9.34 -11.44
CA GLN A 15 6.88 10.50 -11.17
C GLN A 15 6.36 11.09 -12.46
N PHE A 16 5.19 11.69 -12.35
CA PHE A 16 4.50 12.36 -13.44
C PHE A 16 3.81 13.59 -12.87
N THR A 17 3.87 14.71 -13.60
CA THR A 17 3.20 15.95 -13.21
C THR A 17 2.35 16.45 -14.38
N GLY A 18 1.13 16.87 -14.09
CA GLY A 18 0.24 17.43 -15.09
C GLY A 18 -0.86 18.28 -14.48
N GLU A 19 -1.58 19.00 -15.32
CA GLU A 19 -2.77 19.77 -14.96
C GLU A 19 -4.01 18.89 -15.08
N VAL A 20 -4.89 18.92 -14.07
CA VAL A 20 -6.18 18.22 -14.14
C VAL A 20 -7.06 18.88 -15.18
N VAL A 21 -7.45 18.14 -16.21
CA VAL A 21 -8.38 18.63 -17.24
C VAL A 21 -9.82 18.23 -16.92
N ASP A 22 -10.01 17.03 -16.36
CA ASP A 22 -11.32 16.55 -15.91
C ASP A 22 -11.17 15.57 -14.74
N ASN A 23 -12.21 15.47 -13.91
CA ASN A 23 -12.23 14.56 -12.77
C ASN A 23 -13.62 14.03 -12.41
N ASN A 24 -13.66 12.78 -11.98
CA ASN A 24 -14.82 12.09 -11.46
C ASN A 24 -14.45 11.38 -10.15
N LYS A 25 -15.25 11.60 -9.10
CA LYS A 25 -15.07 10.97 -7.79
C LYS A 25 -16.35 10.23 -7.42
N GLN A 26 -16.23 8.91 -7.27
CA GLN A 26 -17.30 8.03 -6.87
C GLN A 26 -17.03 7.43 -5.48
N ARG A 27 -18.10 7.24 -4.70
CA ARG A 27 -18.03 6.56 -3.41
C ARG A 27 -18.96 5.36 -3.41
N GLU A 28 -18.41 4.19 -3.12
CA GLU A 28 -19.16 2.95 -2.95
C GLU A 28 -19.20 2.59 -1.46
N THR A 29 -20.38 2.37 -0.90
CA THR A 29 -20.55 1.91 0.49
C THR A 29 -21.18 0.52 0.48
N ARG A 30 -20.48 -0.47 1.02
CA ARG A 30 -21.00 -1.82 1.27
C ARG A 30 -21.43 -1.93 2.73
N VAL A 31 -22.66 -2.37 2.99
CA VAL A 31 -23.21 -2.57 4.32
C VAL A 31 -23.49 -4.06 4.51
N HIS A 32 -22.93 -4.66 5.55
CA HIS A 32 -23.15 -6.04 5.93
C HIS A 32 -23.92 -6.05 7.25
N GLY A 33 -25.11 -6.65 7.25
CA GLY A 33 -25.94 -6.83 8.44
C GLY A 33 -26.53 -8.24 8.47
N GLY A 34 -26.68 -8.79 9.67
CA GLY A 34 -27.37 -10.06 9.91
C GLY A 34 -28.71 -9.86 10.63
N GLY A 35 -29.55 -10.89 10.62
CA GLY A 35 -30.77 -10.93 11.44
C GLY A 35 -30.44 -11.22 12.92
N GLY A 36 -31.26 -10.68 13.82
CA GLY A 36 -31.23 -11.04 15.24
C GLY A 36 -32.12 -12.24 15.54
N ALA A 37 -31.81 -12.99 16.60
CA ALA A 37 -32.61 -14.11 17.06
C ALA A 37 -33.00 -13.89 18.53
N THR A 38 -34.25 -14.25 18.86
CA THR A 38 -34.80 -14.17 20.22
C THR A 38 -35.25 -15.56 20.66
N TYR A 39 -34.85 -15.97 21.87
CA TYR A 39 -35.30 -17.21 22.51
C TYR A 39 -35.63 -16.94 23.98
N ASN A 40 -36.84 -17.30 24.42
CA ASN A 40 -37.31 -17.14 25.81
C ASN A 40 -37.04 -15.74 26.42
N GLY A 41 -37.37 -14.68 25.69
CA GLY A 41 -37.25 -13.29 26.19
C GLY A 41 -35.83 -12.73 26.23
N THR A 42 -34.81 -13.50 25.85
CA THR A 42 -33.44 -13.02 25.63
C THR A 42 -33.13 -13.08 24.14
N GLY A 43 -32.62 -11.98 23.57
CA GLY A 43 -32.32 -11.89 22.15
C GLY A 43 -30.95 -11.25 21.89
N GLY A 44 -30.30 -11.69 20.82
CA GLY A 44 -29.06 -11.11 20.32
C GLY A 44 -29.29 -10.50 18.94
N THR A 45 -28.79 -9.28 18.74
CA THR A 45 -28.74 -8.65 17.42
C THR A 45 -27.39 -8.93 16.77
N ALA A 46 -27.40 -9.26 15.47
CA ALA A 46 -26.16 -9.36 14.73
C ALA A 46 -25.58 -7.95 14.52
N PRO A 47 -24.26 -7.75 14.69
CA PRO A 47 -23.63 -6.46 14.45
C PRO A 47 -23.75 -6.06 12.98
N VAL A 48 -24.07 -4.79 12.73
CA VAL A 48 -24.03 -4.18 11.40
C VAL A 48 -22.66 -3.56 11.20
N THR A 49 -22.01 -3.91 10.10
CA THR A 49 -20.69 -3.37 9.71
C THR A 49 -20.78 -2.75 8.33
N SER A 50 -20.12 -1.62 8.11
CA SER A 50 -20.06 -0.98 6.80
C SER A 50 -18.62 -0.71 6.38
N SER A 51 -18.36 -0.79 5.08
CA SER A 51 -17.09 -0.42 4.46
C SER A 51 -17.36 0.54 3.31
N THR A 52 -16.52 1.57 3.17
CA THR A 52 -16.64 2.58 2.13
C THR A 52 -15.36 2.60 1.30
N THR A 53 -15.51 2.45 -0.02
CA THR A 53 -14.44 2.54 -1.01
C THR A 53 -14.64 3.82 -1.82
N ILE A 54 -13.59 4.61 -1.97
CA ILE A 54 -13.59 5.82 -2.81
C ILE A 54 -12.82 5.50 -4.08
N HIS A 55 -13.41 5.82 -5.23
CA HIS A 55 -12.79 5.73 -6.54
C HIS A 55 -12.60 7.14 -7.07
N ASP A 56 -11.36 7.50 -7.35
CA ASP A 56 -10.97 8.76 -7.96
C ASP A 56 -10.49 8.44 -9.39
N GLN A 57 -11.16 8.99 -10.40
CA GLN A 57 -10.73 8.93 -11.80
C GLN A 57 -10.54 10.34 -12.31
N PHE A 58 -9.40 10.63 -12.94
CA PHE A 58 -9.11 11.96 -13.47
C PHE A 58 -8.11 11.89 -14.60
N PHE A 59 -8.12 12.92 -15.43
CA PHE A 59 -7.23 13.06 -16.56
C PHE A 59 -6.23 14.18 -16.29
N LEU A 60 -4.96 13.92 -16.56
CA LEU A 60 -3.89 14.88 -16.41
C LEU A 60 -3.28 15.20 -17.77
N MET A 61 -3.17 16.48 -18.10
CA MET A 61 -2.41 16.96 -19.24
C MET A 61 -0.98 17.27 -18.81
N ASP A 62 0.00 16.65 -19.46
CA ASP A 62 1.41 16.90 -19.19
C ASP A 62 1.94 18.15 -19.92
N ASP A 63 3.18 18.52 -19.60
CA ASP A 63 3.81 19.71 -20.22
C ASP A 63 4.09 19.56 -21.72
N ASN A 64 4.02 18.33 -22.25
CA ASN A 64 4.13 18.05 -23.68
C ASN A 64 2.76 18.08 -24.39
N GLY A 65 1.67 18.33 -23.65
CA GLY A 65 0.32 18.31 -24.18
C GLY A 65 -0.24 16.90 -24.40
N GLN A 66 0.32 15.88 -23.75
CA GLN A 66 -0.23 14.53 -23.74
C GLN A 66 -1.14 14.34 -22.52
N GLU A 67 -2.33 13.77 -22.76
CA GLU A 67 -3.28 13.42 -21.72
C GLU A 67 -3.01 12.01 -21.20
N HIS A 68 -3.07 11.85 -19.87
CA HIS A 68 -2.89 10.60 -19.16
C HIS A 68 -4.09 10.35 -18.25
N ASP A 69 -4.70 9.17 -18.35
CA ASP A 69 -5.78 8.74 -17.48
C ASP A 69 -5.22 8.16 -16.17
N VAL A 70 -5.81 8.56 -15.05
CA VAL A 70 -5.40 8.11 -13.72
C VAL A 70 -6.62 7.60 -12.97
N THR A 71 -6.56 6.32 -12.60
CA THR A 71 -7.58 5.69 -11.77
C THR A 71 -6.98 5.25 -10.43
N LEU A 72 -7.58 5.73 -9.35
CA LEU A 72 -7.14 5.52 -7.99
C LEU A 72 -8.28 4.94 -7.14
N SER A 73 -7.96 3.96 -6.29
CA SER A 73 -8.92 3.37 -5.35
C SER A 73 -8.45 3.52 -3.90
N ASN A 74 -9.38 3.88 -3.02
CA ASN A 74 -9.13 4.24 -1.61
C ASN A 74 -8.23 5.47 -1.43
N TRP A 75 -8.30 6.39 -2.40
CA TRP A 75 -7.70 7.71 -2.29
C TRP A 75 -8.78 8.72 -1.91
N ASN A 76 -8.38 9.82 -1.28
CA ASN A 76 -9.28 10.91 -0.91
C ASN A 76 -8.61 12.23 -1.29
N VAL A 77 -8.14 12.30 -2.54
CA VAL A 77 -7.38 13.43 -3.04
C VAL A 77 -8.36 14.54 -3.38
N THR A 78 -8.05 15.76 -2.95
CA THR A 78 -8.79 16.95 -3.38
C THR A 78 -8.27 17.36 -4.76
N LEU A 79 -9.12 17.18 -5.78
CA LEU A 79 -8.81 17.47 -7.18
C LEU A 79 -9.82 18.48 -7.72
N ARG A 80 -9.38 19.35 -8.62
CA ARG A 80 -10.21 20.30 -9.36
C ARG A 80 -9.51 20.61 -10.68
N THR A 81 -10.27 20.77 -11.76
CA THR A 81 -9.75 21.22 -13.05
C THR A 81 -8.89 22.48 -12.89
N GLY A 82 -7.74 22.51 -13.55
CA GLY A 82 -6.73 23.56 -13.42
C GLY A 82 -5.74 23.37 -12.27
N HIS A 83 -5.94 22.39 -11.38
CA HIS A 83 -4.94 22.06 -10.37
C HIS A 83 -3.82 21.23 -11.01
N ARG A 84 -2.59 21.57 -10.66
CA ARG A 84 -1.40 20.82 -11.03
C ARG A 84 -1.10 19.75 -9.98
N ILE A 85 -1.00 18.51 -10.43
CA ILE A 85 -0.86 17.32 -9.60
C ILE A 85 0.43 16.62 -9.98
N GLN A 86 1.22 16.25 -8.97
CA GLN A 86 2.32 15.32 -9.11
C GLN A 86 1.88 13.95 -8.57
N ILE A 87 2.10 12.90 -9.35
CA ILE A 87 1.85 11.51 -8.97
C ILE A 87 3.19 10.80 -8.90
N ILE A 88 3.37 9.98 -7.87
CA ILE A 88 4.57 9.14 -7.69
C ILE A 88 4.12 7.69 -7.52
N TRP A 89 4.75 6.78 -8.26
CA TRP A 89 4.57 5.33 -8.13
C TRP A 89 5.93 4.63 -8.01
N VAL A 90 5.89 3.42 -7.44
CA VAL A 90 7.10 2.64 -7.15
C VAL A 90 7.00 1.28 -7.81
N ILE A 91 7.97 0.95 -8.65
CA ILE A 91 8.08 -0.35 -9.32
C ILE A 91 9.26 -1.14 -8.71
N PRO A 92 9.01 -2.28 -8.05
CA PRO A 92 10.08 -3.18 -7.61
C PRO A 92 10.85 -3.80 -8.78
N GLU A 93 12.14 -4.08 -8.60
CA GLU A 93 13.06 -4.64 -9.61
C GLU A 93 12.55 -5.83 -10.44
N ASN A 94 11.64 -6.63 -9.88
CA ASN A 94 11.10 -7.83 -10.53
C ASN A 94 9.63 -7.69 -10.96
N LYS A 95 9.16 -6.46 -11.17
CA LYS A 95 7.80 -6.16 -11.65
C LYS A 95 7.87 -5.17 -12.81
N GLN A 96 6.93 -5.28 -13.75
CA GLN A 96 6.79 -4.33 -14.86
C GLN A 96 5.95 -3.10 -14.47
N GLU A 97 5.07 -3.29 -13.49
CA GLU A 97 4.15 -2.26 -12.99
C GLU A 97 4.25 -2.16 -11.48
N GLY A 98 3.81 -1.01 -10.95
CA GLY A 98 3.91 -0.71 -9.53
C GLY A 98 2.79 0.22 -9.07
N PRO A 99 2.44 0.18 -7.78
CA PRO A 99 1.32 0.97 -7.29
C PRO A 99 1.69 2.44 -7.12
N TYR A 100 0.69 3.30 -7.26
CA TYR A 100 0.77 4.70 -6.84
C TYR A 100 0.99 4.78 -5.32
N VAL A 101 1.95 5.60 -4.90
CA VAL A 101 2.33 5.77 -3.48
C VAL A 101 2.07 7.17 -2.97
N VAL A 102 2.16 8.20 -3.82
CA VAL A 102 1.88 9.59 -3.47
C VAL A 102 1.10 10.28 -4.57
N VAL A 103 0.15 11.11 -4.17
CA VAL A 103 -0.52 12.11 -5.03
C VAL A 103 -0.40 13.46 -4.34
N ASN A 104 0.33 14.38 -4.95
CA ASN A 104 0.67 15.68 -4.42
C ASN A 104 -0.07 16.77 -5.21
N ASN A 105 -1.00 17.45 -4.57
CA ASN A 105 -1.67 18.62 -5.16
C ASN A 105 -0.81 19.86 -4.91
N LEU A 106 -0.13 20.33 -5.96
CA LEU A 106 0.84 21.42 -5.88
C LEU A 106 0.17 22.77 -5.61
N ASN A 107 -1.03 22.99 -6.16
CA ASN A 107 -1.80 24.22 -5.94
C ASN A 107 -2.26 24.36 -4.48
N LEU A 108 -2.65 23.24 -3.85
CA LEU A 108 -3.11 23.21 -2.46
C LEU A 108 -1.96 22.97 -1.46
N LYS A 109 -0.75 22.70 -1.94
CA LYS A 109 0.41 22.26 -1.14
C LYS A 109 0.04 21.11 -0.20
N LYS A 110 -0.79 20.18 -0.69
CA LYS A 110 -1.34 19.07 0.07
C LYS A 110 -1.12 17.79 -0.69
N PHE A 111 -0.46 16.84 -0.05
CA PHE A 111 -0.27 15.51 -0.59
C PHE A 111 -1.03 14.47 0.20
N GLN A 112 -1.35 13.37 -0.47
CA GLN A 112 -1.82 12.14 0.14
C GLN A 112 -0.80 11.04 -0.17
N ARG A 113 -0.53 10.20 0.82
CA ARG A 113 0.37 9.05 0.71
C ARG A 113 -0.40 7.78 1.06
N ASN A 114 -0.16 6.72 0.32
CA ASN A 114 -0.73 5.41 0.59
C ASN A 114 0.21 4.55 1.43
N ASP A 115 0.23 4.82 2.74
CA ASP A 115 1.04 4.09 3.71
C ASP A 115 0.77 2.57 3.72
N PRO A 116 -0.48 2.08 3.60
CA PRO A 116 -0.75 0.65 3.49
C PRO A 116 -0.04 0.00 2.29
N VAL A 117 -0.05 0.64 1.12
CA VAL A 117 0.63 0.15 -0.08
C VAL A 117 2.14 0.13 0.11
N ILE A 118 2.73 1.17 0.70
CA ILE A 118 4.15 1.20 1.06
C ILE A 118 4.50 0.04 2.01
N GLY A 119 3.64 -0.22 2.99
CA GLY A 119 3.77 -1.35 3.91
C GLY A 119 3.68 -2.72 3.22
N GLN A 120 2.84 -2.85 2.20
CA GLN A 120 2.76 -4.05 1.36
C GLN A 120 4.03 -4.24 0.53
N LEU A 121 4.54 -3.19 -0.12
CA LEU A 121 5.82 -3.23 -0.85
C LEU A 121 6.98 -3.67 0.05
N ALA A 122 7.00 -3.20 1.30
CA ALA A 122 8.00 -3.60 2.29
C ALA A 122 7.79 -5.03 2.81
N SER A 123 6.55 -5.50 2.90
CA SER A 123 6.24 -6.89 3.32
C SER A 123 6.64 -7.89 2.22
N ASP A 124 6.31 -7.59 0.97
CA ASP A 124 6.73 -8.35 -0.22
C ASP A 124 8.26 -8.45 -0.31
N HIS A 125 8.98 -7.47 0.25
CA HIS A 125 10.43 -7.50 0.32
C HIS A 125 10.95 -8.74 1.07
N TYR A 126 10.32 -9.13 2.19
CA TYR A 126 10.82 -10.19 3.08
C TYR A 126 9.93 -11.43 3.20
N ILE A 127 8.73 -11.43 2.62
CA ILE A 127 7.78 -12.55 2.80
C ILE A 127 8.34 -13.89 2.26
N LYS A 128 8.97 -13.88 1.08
CA LYS A 128 9.58 -15.08 0.48
C LYS A 128 10.74 -15.65 1.32
N PRO A 129 11.78 -14.87 1.68
CA PRO A 129 12.86 -15.40 2.52
C PRO A 129 12.39 -15.78 3.93
N PHE A 130 11.37 -15.10 4.48
CA PHE A 130 10.79 -15.46 5.77
C PHE A 130 10.19 -16.87 5.74
N TRP A 131 9.31 -17.18 4.78
CA TRP A 131 8.72 -18.52 4.65
C TRP A 131 9.74 -19.61 4.31
N ALA A 132 10.76 -19.30 3.51
CA ALA A 132 11.86 -20.23 3.26
C ALA A 132 12.61 -20.59 4.55
N GLY A 133 12.88 -19.62 5.42
CA GLY A 133 13.47 -19.85 6.74
C GLY A 133 12.59 -20.70 7.65
N VAL A 134 11.27 -20.41 7.69
CA VAL A 134 10.30 -21.20 8.47
C VAL A 134 10.28 -22.65 7.99
N ALA A 135 10.23 -22.90 6.68
CA ALA A 135 10.25 -24.24 6.12
C ALA A 135 11.54 -25.00 6.49
N GLY A 136 12.70 -24.33 6.43
CA GLY A 136 13.97 -24.92 6.87
C GLY A 136 13.97 -25.33 8.36
N ILE A 137 13.42 -24.48 9.23
CA ILE A 137 13.31 -24.80 10.67
C ILE A 137 12.39 -26.01 10.90
N ILE A 138 11.27 -26.11 10.17
CA ILE A 138 10.35 -27.25 10.28
C ILE A 138 11.06 -28.56 9.92
N VAL A 139 11.82 -28.58 8.82
CA VAL A 139 12.58 -29.76 8.39
C VAL A 139 13.63 -30.17 9.44
N ILE A 140 14.38 -29.20 9.98
CA ILE A 140 15.40 -29.44 11.01
C ILE A 140 14.76 -29.95 12.31
N SER A 141 13.63 -29.36 12.72
CA SER A 141 12.90 -29.79 13.92
C SER A 141 12.40 -31.22 13.81
N PHE A 142 11.92 -31.64 12.61
CA PHE A 142 11.52 -33.02 12.36
C PHE A 142 12.69 -34.01 12.49
N MET A 143 13.88 -33.63 12.01
CA MET A 143 15.09 -34.47 12.09
C MET A 143 15.63 -34.61 13.53
N ILE A 144 15.56 -33.55 14.33
CA ILE A 144 16.22 -33.48 15.65
C ILE A 144 15.24 -33.70 16.82
N LYS A 145 13.92 -33.80 16.55
CA LYS A 145 12.84 -33.83 17.57
C LYS A 145 12.91 -32.66 18.55
N LEU A 146 13.30 -31.48 18.06
CA LEU A 146 13.51 -30.29 18.87
C LEU A 146 12.20 -29.51 19.09
N ILE A 147 11.84 -29.27 20.36
CA ILE A 147 10.57 -28.63 20.78
C ILE A 147 10.62 -27.08 20.73
N LEU A 148 11.77 -26.46 20.41
CA LEU A 148 11.98 -25.00 20.47
C LEU A 148 11.37 -24.18 19.31
N LEU A 149 10.55 -24.81 18.45
CA LEU A 149 9.84 -24.17 17.33
C LEU A 149 9.11 -22.85 17.67
N PRO A 150 8.31 -22.73 18.76
CA PRO A 150 7.55 -21.51 19.02
C PRO A 150 8.46 -20.32 19.37
N ILE A 151 9.58 -20.56 20.08
CA ILE A 151 10.52 -19.50 20.48
C ILE A 151 11.25 -18.94 19.24
N LEU A 152 11.71 -19.82 18.35
CA LEU A 152 12.33 -19.42 17.09
C LEU A 152 11.35 -18.65 16.19
N GLY A 153 10.07 -19.05 16.18
CA GLY A 153 9.01 -18.34 15.47
C GLY A 153 8.83 -16.91 15.97
N ILE A 154 8.82 -16.70 17.29
CA ILE A 154 8.70 -15.36 17.90
C ILE A 154 9.90 -14.48 17.54
N ILE A 155 11.12 -15.02 17.65
CA ILE A 155 12.35 -14.30 17.29
C ILE A 155 12.34 -13.94 15.80
N GLY A 156 11.96 -14.89 14.94
CA GLY A 156 11.83 -14.66 13.50
C GLY A 156 10.81 -13.56 13.17
N ALA A 157 9.64 -13.57 13.82
CA ALA A 157 8.61 -12.55 13.65
C ALA A 157 9.09 -11.16 14.11
N PHE A 158 9.85 -11.10 15.22
CA PHE A 158 10.44 -9.86 15.70
C PHE A 158 11.46 -9.29 14.71
N ILE A 159 12.35 -10.13 14.17
CA ILE A 159 13.32 -9.72 13.15
C ILE A 159 12.61 -9.25 11.88
N TYR A 160 11.58 -10.00 11.44
CA TYR A 160 10.78 -9.65 10.26
C TYR A 160 10.13 -8.27 10.40
N THR A 161 9.48 -8.00 11.53
CA THR A 161 8.82 -6.69 11.76
C THR A 161 9.83 -5.55 11.80
N LYS A 162 10.99 -5.73 12.44
CA LYS A 162 12.06 -4.72 12.48
C LYS A 162 12.58 -4.39 11.08
N LYS A 163 12.94 -5.41 10.29
CA LYS A 163 13.45 -5.23 8.92
C LYS A 163 12.42 -4.60 8.00
N ARG A 164 11.16 -5.05 8.07
CA ARG A 164 10.04 -4.44 7.33
C ARG A 164 9.91 -2.95 7.64
N ASN A 165 9.98 -2.57 8.91
CA ASN A 165 9.85 -1.16 9.32
C ASN A 165 11.01 -0.30 8.80
N GLN A 166 12.23 -0.84 8.71
CA GLN A 166 13.37 -0.13 8.09
C GLN A 166 13.11 0.16 6.61
N VAL A 167 12.66 -0.83 5.85
CA VAL A 167 12.30 -0.67 4.43
C VAL A 167 11.18 0.37 4.25
N ILE A 168 10.17 0.36 5.12
CA ILE A 168 9.11 1.39 5.09
C ILE A 168 9.70 2.79 5.25
N THR A 169 10.58 2.99 6.23
CA THR A 169 11.20 4.29 6.48
C THR A 169 12.08 4.74 5.31
N GLU A 170 12.93 3.86 4.79
CA GLU A 170 13.81 4.16 3.66
C GLU A 170 13.00 4.47 2.38
N LEU A 171 11.93 3.70 2.11
CA LEU A 171 11.09 3.93 0.94
C LEU A 171 10.29 5.23 1.07
N LYS A 172 9.79 5.54 2.28
CA LYS A 172 9.12 6.82 2.55
C LYS A 172 10.05 8.00 2.30
N ALA A 173 11.29 7.94 2.80
CA ALA A 173 12.27 8.99 2.62
C ALA A 173 12.66 9.16 1.14
N ALA A 174 12.82 8.05 0.41
CA ALA A 174 13.12 8.09 -1.01
C ALA A 174 11.98 8.70 -1.83
N VAL A 175 10.73 8.37 -1.50
CA VAL A 175 9.55 8.95 -2.15
C VAL A 175 9.40 10.44 -1.80
N GLU A 176 9.59 10.82 -0.54
CA GLU A 176 9.52 12.22 -0.10
C GLU A 176 10.59 13.10 -0.77
N LYS A 177 11.78 12.55 -1.05
CA LYS A 177 12.84 13.26 -1.77
C LYS A 177 12.45 13.61 -3.21
N GLU A 178 11.58 12.82 -3.83
CA GLU A 178 11.11 13.04 -5.22
C GLU A 178 9.91 13.98 -5.29
N MET A 179 9.31 14.36 -4.15
CA MET A 179 8.23 15.33 -4.13
C MET A 179 8.75 16.74 -4.38
N ILE A 180 8.02 17.51 -5.20
CA ILE A 180 8.31 18.91 -5.53
C ILE A 180 7.35 19.88 -4.85
#